data_AF-A0A968C442-F1
#
_entry.id   AF-A0A968C442-F1
#
_cell.length_a   1.000
_cell.length_b   1.000
_cell.length_c   1.000
_cell.angle_alpha   90.00
_cell.angle_beta   90.00
_cell.angle_gamma   90.00
#
_symmetry.space_group_name_H-M   'P 1'
#
loop_
_entity.id
_entity.type
_entity.pdbx_description
1 polymer ?
#
loop_
_entity_poly.entity_id
_entity_poly.type
_entity_poly.pdbx_seq_one_letter_code
_entity_poly.pdbx_strand_id
1 'polypeptide(L)'
;MGDEPRVSLSSDVCATCHGEPLRHARFQQWQLSGHANYELAIDEGDSGNCSRCHTGNGFLTWLPILLGDEPGDPTASIEVDWAIDETHPQTCVTCHDPHAIGTTSGSDPNATVRISGDTPQLIAGFKAIGAGKGAICMTCHNSRRGLRNDAMFADIATTSEAARAPHGSAQTDVLMGENAFFVNVGVRGPHSFVEDTCVTCHMEATPPPDVLSYNQGGTNHTFFASPDICSECHSEIVDADVLQRIVDEIMHDVQELIEDSWRDELTALIAAGNTIDLNGKATITDVDD
;
A
#
# COMPACT_ATOMS: atom_id res chain seq x y z
N MET A 1 14.09 13.24 40.25
CA MET A 1 14.55 13.04 38.87
C MET A 1 13.47 12.20 38.23
N GLY A 2 12.55 12.84 37.49
CA GLY A 2 11.61 12.06 36.69
C GLY A 2 12.41 11.53 35.52
N ASP A 3 12.51 10.21 35.38
CA ASP A 3 13.00 9.61 34.15
C ASP A 3 12.20 10.21 32.99
N GLU A 4 12.85 10.44 31.85
CA GLU A 4 12.10 10.71 30.62
C GLU A 4 11.08 9.60 30.41
N PRO A 5 9.85 9.94 29.97
CA PRO A 5 8.83 8.93 29.73
C PRO A 5 9.38 7.89 28.77
N ARG A 6 9.30 6.61 29.16
CA ARG A 6 9.72 5.50 28.30
C ARG A 6 8.77 5.43 27.11
N VAL A 7 9.24 5.88 25.95
CA VAL A 7 8.58 5.65 24.67
C VAL A 7 9.02 4.27 24.18
N SER A 8 8.06 3.40 23.88
CA SER A 8 8.34 2.09 23.28
C SER A 8 7.42 1.90 22.09
N LEU A 9 8.01 1.45 20.97
CA LEU A 9 7.27 1.10 19.76
C LEU A 9 6.93 -0.39 19.70
N SER A 10 7.35 -1.17 20.71
CA SER A 10 7.05 -2.59 20.78
C SER A 10 5.55 -2.82 20.90
N SER A 11 5.05 -3.71 20.04
CA SER A 11 3.68 -4.20 20.08
C SER A 11 3.33 -4.91 21.40
N ASP A 12 4.33 -5.37 22.17
CA ASP A 12 4.12 -6.09 23.43
C ASP A 12 3.47 -5.22 24.51
N VAL A 13 3.72 -3.90 24.46
CA VAL A 13 3.06 -2.93 25.33
C VAL A 13 1.55 -2.97 25.10
N CYS A 14 1.14 -3.06 23.84
CA CYS A 14 -0.26 -3.16 23.45
C CYS A 14 -0.81 -4.57 23.75
N ALA A 15 -0.01 -5.62 23.53
CA ALA A 15 -0.39 -7.01 23.77
C ALA A 15 -0.77 -7.31 25.22
N THR A 16 -0.26 -6.53 26.18
CA THR A 16 -0.63 -6.65 27.60
C THR A 16 -2.14 -6.55 27.82
N CYS A 17 -2.84 -5.72 27.04
CA CYS A 17 -4.29 -5.56 27.12
C CYS A 17 -5.02 -6.06 25.85
N HIS A 18 -4.35 -6.01 24.69
CA HIS A 18 -4.90 -6.36 23.38
C HIS A 18 -4.38 -7.71 22.86
N GLY A 19 -3.88 -8.56 23.75
CA GLY A 19 -3.37 -9.90 23.46
C GLY A 19 -4.11 -11.03 24.18
N GLU A 20 -5.38 -10.84 24.56
CA GLU A 20 -6.21 -11.84 25.26
C GLU A 20 -7.40 -12.30 24.39
N PRO A 21 -7.22 -13.30 23.51
CA PRO A 21 -8.33 -13.93 22.80
C PRO A 21 -9.31 -14.61 23.78
N LEU A 22 -10.61 -14.68 23.49
CA LEU A 22 -11.28 -14.25 22.25
C LEU A 22 -11.83 -12.82 22.30
N ARG A 23 -11.54 -12.04 23.36
CA ARG A 23 -12.18 -10.73 23.58
C ARG A 23 -11.29 -9.55 23.16
N HIS A 24 -9.99 -9.74 23.22
CA HIS A 24 -8.99 -8.71 22.96
C HIS A 24 -7.86 -9.27 22.12
N ALA A 25 -8.15 -9.87 20.95
CA ALA A 25 -7.13 -10.53 20.13
C ALA A 25 -6.55 -9.65 19.01
N ARG A 26 -6.59 -8.32 19.15
CA ARG A 26 -6.11 -7.41 18.10
C ARG A 26 -4.62 -7.59 17.83
N PHE A 27 -3.85 -7.86 18.88
CA PHE A 27 -2.44 -8.22 18.77
C PHE A 27 -2.25 -9.49 17.95
N GLN A 28 -2.98 -10.57 18.25
CA GLN A 28 -2.87 -11.82 17.48
C GLN A 28 -3.34 -11.66 16.03
N GLN A 29 -4.38 -10.87 15.78
CA GLN A 29 -4.82 -10.55 14.41
C GLN A 29 -3.72 -9.81 13.63
N TRP A 30 -3.10 -8.80 14.25
CA TRP A 30 -1.98 -8.08 13.68
C TRP A 30 -0.77 -9.01 13.41
N GLN A 31 -0.47 -9.93 14.32
CA GLN A 31 0.61 -10.93 14.14
C GLN A 31 0.41 -11.82 12.91
N LEU A 32 -0.83 -12.00 12.44
CA LEU A 32 -1.13 -12.75 11.21
C LEU A 32 -0.99 -11.91 9.94
N SER A 33 -0.75 -10.61 10.06
CA SER A 33 -0.63 -9.69 8.93
C SER A 33 0.83 -9.46 8.51
N GLY A 34 1.03 -8.99 7.28
CA GLY A 34 2.35 -8.56 6.80
C GLY A 34 2.94 -7.38 7.60
N HIS A 35 2.11 -6.60 8.29
CA HIS A 35 2.54 -5.48 9.14
C HIS A 35 3.25 -5.92 10.44
N ALA A 36 3.25 -7.21 10.76
CA ALA A 36 4.01 -7.78 11.87
C ALA A 36 5.36 -8.39 11.45
N ASN A 37 5.77 -8.23 10.18
CA ASN A 37 6.97 -8.85 9.65
C ASN A 37 8.24 -8.12 10.11
N TYR A 38 8.87 -8.63 11.17
CA TYR A 38 10.13 -8.11 11.70
C TYR A 38 11.32 -8.32 10.77
N GLU A 39 11.36 -9.42 9.99
CA GLU A 39 12.45 -9.69 9.06
C GLU A 39 12.51 -8.59 7.99
N LEU A 40 11.37 -8.30 7.36
CA LEU A 40 11.27 -7.22 6.38
C LEU A 40 11.55 -5.84 7.00
N ALA A 41 11.08 -5.59 8.22
CA ALA A 41 11.35 -4.33 8.90
C ALA A 41 12.85 -4.13 9.18
N ILE A 42 13.56 -5.19 9.56
CA ILE A 42 15.01 -5.17 9.76
C ILE A 42 15.74 -4.93 8.44
N ASP A 43 15.37 -5.67 7.39
CA ASP A 43 16.02 -5.59 6.07
C ASP A 43 15.88 -4.20 5.44
N GLU A 44 14.74 -3.53 5.64
CA GLU A 44 14.45 -2.20 5.07
C GLU A 44 14.73 -1.06 6.06
N GLY A 45 15.07 -1.39 7.31
CA GLY A 45 15.12 -0.45 8.43
C GLY A 45 16.33 0.47 8.44
N ASP A 46 17.42 0.09 7.76
CA ASP A 46 18.64 0.90 7.65
C ASP A 46 18.54 2.01 6.57
N SER A 47 17.53 1.94 5.71
CA SER A 47 17.28 2.87 4.62
C SER A 47 16.29 3.95 5.05
N GLY A 48 16.73 5.22 5.08
CA GLY A 48 15.85 6.37 5.33
C GLY A 48 14.75 6.60 4.29
N ASN A 49 14.74 5.87 3.18
CA ASN A 49 13.65 5.89 2.19
C ASN A 49 12.65 4.74 2.39
N CYS A 50 13.13 3.57 2.81
CA CYS A 50 12.29 2.38 2.95
C CYS A 50 11.65 2.33 4.34
N SER A 51 12.38 2.72 5.38
CA SER A 51 11.94 2.69 6.77
C SER A 51 10.68 3.53 7.03
N ARG A 52 10.43 4.59 6.26
CA ARG A 52 9.19 5.40 6.35
C ARG A 52 7.91 4.57 6.25
N CYS A 53 7.94 3.51 5.47
CA CYS A 53 6.80 2.63 5.25
C CYS A 53 7.02 1.25 5.86
N HIS A 54 8.27 0.79 5.98
CA HIS A 54 8.63 -0.56 6.42
C HIS A 54 8.98 -0.68 7.91
N THR A 55 9.07 0.43 8.66
CA THR A 55 9.24 0.40 10.11
C THR A 55 8.31 1.39 10.81
N GLY A 56 7.92 1.08 12.05
CA GLY A 56 7.20 2.01 12.92
C GLY A 56 8.07 3.21 13.31
N ASN A 57 9.36 2.97 13.54
CA ASN A 57 10.35 4.01 13.83
C ASN A 57 10.38 5.05 12.71
N GLY A 58 10.60 4.59 11.47
CA GLY A 58 10.75 5.47 10.32
C GLY A 58 9.45 6.20 9.98
N PHE A 59 8.30 5.53 10.08
CA PHE A 59 7.02 6.20 9.89
C PHE A 59 6.82 7.36 10.88
N LEU A 60 7.09 7.14 12.18
CA LEU A 60 6.88 8.16 13.20
C LEU A 60 7.88 9.32 13.13
N THR A 61 9.13 9.06 12.71
CA THR A 61 10.11 10.11 12.40
C THR A 61 9.69 10.95 11.18
N TRP A 62 9.10 10.29 10.18
CA TRP A 62 8.68 10.95 8.94
C TRP A 62 7.36 11.72 9.06
N LEU A 63 6.43 11.23 9.87
CA LEU A 63 5.05 11.72 9.93
C LEU A 63 4.92 13.23 10.15
N PRO A 64 5.64 13.88 11.08
CA PRO A 64 5.53 15.34 11.28
C PRO A 64 5.95 16.14 10.03
N ILE A 65 6.95 15.67 9.29
CA ILE A 65 7.39 16.30 8.03
C ILE A 65 6.31 16.11 6.96
N LEU A 66 5.74 14.91 6.85
CA LEU A 66 4.68 14.60 5.90
C LEU A 66 3.42 15.45 6.12
N LEU A 67 3.05 15.66 7.38
CA LEU A 67 1.88 16.48 7.75
C LEU A 67 2.17 17.99 7.64
N GLY A 68 3.43 18.38 7.53
CA GLY A 68 3.86 19.78 7.50
C GLY A 68 3.89 20.43 8.89
N ASP A 69 3.87 19.62 9.96
CA ASP A 69 4.02 20.06 11.33
C ASP A 69 5.48 20.47 11.62
N GLU A 70 6.43 19.82 10.94
CA GLU A 70 7.86 20.12 10.99
C GLU A 70 8.43 20.44 9.59
N PRO A 71 9.44 21.33 9.47
CA PRO A 71 10.04 21.65 8.19
C PRO A 71 10.83 20.46 7.64
N GLY A 72 10.65 20.17 6.36
CA GLY A 72 11.43 19.15 5.66
C GLY A 72 10.86 18.85 4.29
N ASP A 73 11.61 18.09 3.49
CA ASP A 73 11.12 17.51 2.25
C ASP A 73 10.57 16.11 2.55
N PRO A 74 9.25 15.86 2.42
CA PRO A 74 8.66 14.56 2.72
C PRO A 74 9.15 13.45 1.78
N THR A 75 9.83 13.79 0.67
CA THR A 75 10.44 12.84 -0.26
C THR A 75 11.89 12.51 0.09
N ALA A 76 12.58 13.36 0.87
CA ALA A 76 13.97 13.16 1.28
C ALA A 76 14.13 12.07 2.35
N SER A 77 15.24 11.32 2.29
CA SER A 77 15.62 10.32 3.29
C SER A 77 15.50 10.87 4.71
N ILE A 78 14.85 10.11 5.60
CA ILE A 78 14.92 10.41 7.02
C ILE A 78 16.25 9.92 7.60
N GLU A 79 16.66 10.54 8.69
CA GLU A 79 17.77 10.03 9.48
C GLU A 79 17.34 8.73 10.18
N VAL A 80 18.23 7.74 10.15
CA VAL A 80 18.06 6.45 10.82
C VAL A 80 19.00 6.44 12.03
N ASP A 81 18.44 6.52 13.23
CA ASP A 81 19.18 6.66 14.48
C ASP A 81 18.90 5.52 15.49
N TRP A 82 18.14 4.50 15.08
CA TRP A 82 17.85 3.31 15.88
C TRP A 82 18.80 2.16 15.58
N ALA A 83 19.03 1.30 16.57
CA ALA A 83 19.75 0.04 16.39
C ALA A 83 18.84 -1.04 15.79
N ILE A 84 19.44 -2.12 15.25
CA ILE A 84 18.71 -3.24 14.63
C ILE A 84 17.73 -3.91 15.59
N ASP A 85 18.06 -4.00 16.88
CA ASP A 85 17.22 -4.56 17.94
C ASP A 85 16.14 -3.60 18.44
N GLU A 86 16.16 -2.35 17.96
CA GLU A 86 15.14 -1.32 18.19
C GLU A 86 14.26 -1.10 16.94
N THR A 87 14.49 -1.86 15.86
CA THR A 87 13.69 -1.81 14.64
C THR A 87 12.37 -2.54 14.84
N HIS A 88 11.27 -1.80 14.76
CA HIS A 88 9.92 -2.37 14.85
C HIS A 88 9.20 -2.25 13.50
N PRO A 89 8.40 -3.26 13.09
CA PRO A 89 7.54 -3.16 11.91
C PRO A 89 6.39 -2.17 12.17
N GLN A 90 5.35 -2.16 11.32
CA GLN A 90 4.18 -1.30 11.52
C GLN A 90 3.35 -1.81 12.70
N THR A 91 3.76 -1.46 13.91
CA THR A 91 3.05 -1.82 15.14
C THR A 91 1.81 -0.95 15.32
N CYS A 92 1.06 -1.17 16.41
CA CYS A 92 -0.18 -0.45 16.68
C CYS A 92 -0.01 1.07 16.67
N VAL A 93 1.13 1.57 17.16
CA VAL A 93 1.41 3.00 17.28
C VAL A 93 1.76 3.69 15.97
N THR A 94 2.04 2.92 14.90
CA THR A 94 2.18 3.44 13.55
C THR A 94 0.86 4.04 13.07
N CYS A 95 -0.25 3.32 13.26
CA CYS A 95 -1.57 3.78 12.81
C CYS A 95 -2.33 4.58 13.87
N HIS A 96 -2.14 4.26 15.15
CA HIS A 96 -2.87 4.88 16.26
C HIS A 96 -1.95 5.76 17.11
N ASP A 97 -2.47 6.90 17.58
CA ASP A 97 -1.84 7.64 18.66
C ASP A 97 -2.33 7.10 20.01
N PRO A 98 -1.46 6.52 20.86
CA PRO A 98 -1.85 6.00 22.17
C PRO A 98 -2.34 7.10 23.14
N HIS A 99 -2.20 8.39 22.79
CA HIS A 99 -2.79 9.50 23.54
C HIS A 99 -4.14 9.97 22.98
N ALA A 100 -4.56 9.44 21.82
CA ALA A 100 -5.83 9.71 21.18
C ALA A 100 -6.69 8.43 21.12
N ILE A 101 -6.86 7.76 22.27
CA ILE A 101 -7.52 6.45 22.38
C ILE A 101 -9.04 6.46 22.15
N GLY A 102 -9.63 7.63 21.87
CA GLY A 102 -11.07 7.82 21.84
C GLY A 102 -11.70 7.81 23.25
N THR A 103 -13.03 7.76 23.29
CA THR A 103 -13.84 7.79 24.52
C THR A 103 -14.79 6.61 24.66
N THR A 104 -14.95 5.81 23.60
CA THR A 104 -15.92 4.73 23.51
C THR A 104 -15.18 3.42 23.22
N SER A 105 -15.46 2.40 24.03
CA SER A 105 -14.94 1.03 23.86
C SER A 105 -16.09 0.03 23.73
N GLY A 106 -15.84 -1.12 23.11
CA GLY A 106 -16.85 -2.15 22.87
C GLY A 106 -17.40 -2.10 21.45
N SER A 107 -18.73 -2.16 21.30
CA SER A 107 -19.42 -1.98 20.02
C SER A 107 -19.31 -0.53 19.57
N ASP A 108 -18.91 -0.32 18.31
CA ASP A 108 -18.66 0.99 17.69
C ASP A 108 -17.62 1.86 18.43
N PRO A 109 -16.37 1.38 18.57
CA PRO A 109 -15.31 2.14 19.20
C PRO A 109 -14.95 3.36 18.35
N ASN A 110 -14.64 4.48 18.99
CA ASN A 110 -14.23 5.72 18.32
C ASN A 110 -12.70 5.95 18.37
N ALA A 111 -11.93 4.85 18.38
CA ALA A 111 -10.48 4.93 18.31
C ALA A 111 -10.05 5.60 17.00
N THR A 112 -9.15 6.58 17.09
CA THR A 112 -8.71 7.36 15.93
C THR A 112 -7.46 6.75 15.29
N VAL A 113 -7.32 6.94 13.98
CA VAL A 113 -6.05 6.74 13.26
C VAL A 113 -5.36 8.09 13.04
N ARG A 114 -4.04 8.08 12.88
CA ARG A 114 -3.22 9.31 12.76
C ARG A 114 -3.55 10.15 11.54
N ILE A 115 -4.01 9.53 10.45
CA ILE A 115 -4.36 10.20 9.19
C ILE A 115 -5.75 9.74 8.78
N SER A 116 -6.69 10.69 8.65
CA SER A 116 -8.05 10.43 8.20
C SER A 116 -8.63 11.60 7.41
N GLY A 117 -9.64 11.35 6.58
CA GLY A 117 -10.23 12.35 5.69
C GLY A 117 -9.48 12.38 4.36
N ASP A 118 -8.75 13.45 4.10
CA ASP A 118 -7.85 13.53 2.94
C ASP A 118 -6.46 13.03 3.31
N THR A 119 -5.70 12.52 2.34
CA THR A 119 -4.28 12.25 2.57
C THR A 119 -3.49 13.56 2.61
N PRO A 120 -2.32 13.57 3.27
CA PRO A 120 -1.28 14.54 2.93
C PRO A 120 -0.88 14.39 1.46
N GLN A 121 0.01 15.28 0.99
CA GLN A 121 0.63 15.10 -0.32
C GLN A 121 1.40 13.77 -0.33
N LEU A 122 0.88 12.78 -1.06
CA LEU A 122 1.53 11.49 -1.15
C LEU A 122 2.83 11.65 -1.92
N ILE A 123 3.81 10.85 -1.55
CA ILE A 123 5.08 10.74 -2.27
C ILE A 123 4.88 10.22 -3.70
N ALA A 124 3.73 9.61 -4.02
CA ALA A 124 3.27 9.33 -5.38
C ALA A 124 2.86 10.56 -6.21
N GLY A 125 2.93 11.78 -5.65
CA GLY A 125 2.74 13.02 -6.41
C GLY A 125 1.31 13.57 -6.47
N PHE A 126 0.34 12.94 -5.80
CA PHE A 126 -1.04 13.41 -5.71
C PHE A 126 -1.59 13.36 -4.27
N LYS A 127 -2.78 13.93 -4.07
CA LYS A 127 -3.56 13.81 -2.82
C LYS A 127 -4.81 13.00 -3.08
N ALA A 128 -5.13 12.06 -2.21
CA ALA A 128 -6.40 11.38 -2.21
C ALA A 128 -7.41 12.15 -1.35
N ILE A 129 -8.51 12.60 -1.95
CA ILE A 129 -9.55 13.40 -1.30
C ILE A 129 -10.72 12.50 -0.89
N GLY A 130 -11.23 12.67 0.33
CA GLY A 130 -12.35 11.88 0.85
C GLY A 130 -12.03 10.39 1.00
N ALA A 131 -10.81 10.07 1.46
CA ALA A 131 -10.38 8.70 1.72
C ALA A 131 -10.88 8.16 3.08
N GLY A 132 -11.34 9.05 3.97
CA GLY A 132 -11.79 8.68 5.32
C GLY A 132 -10.65 8.06 6.12
N LYS A 133 -10.93 7.05 6.94
CA LYS A 133 -9.89 6.31 7.69
C LYS A 133 -8.89 5.60 6.78
N GLY A 134 -9.21 5.32 5.51
CA GLY A 134 -8.27 4.71 4.57
C GLY A 134 -7.08 5.58 4.18
N ALA A 135 -7.09 6.88 4.51
CA ALA A 135 -5.97 7.79 4.26
C ALA A 135 -4.66 7.32 4.92
N ILE A 136 -4.73 6.68 6.09
CA ILE A 136 -3.54 6.08 6.74
C ILE A 136 -2.93 4.95 5.90
N CYS A 137 -3.75 4.11 5.27
CA CYS A 137 -3.30 3.01 4.41
C CYS A 137 -2.60 3.57 3.17
N MET A 138 -3.20 4.59 2.57
CA MET A 138 -2.72 5.23 1.33
C MET A 138 -1.36 5.91 1.49
N THR A 139 -1.00 6.26 2.72
CA THR A 139 0.28 6.91 3.04
C THR A 139 1.48 6.02 2.70
N CYS A 140 1.33 4.70 2.85
CA CYS A 140 2.36 3.72 2.48
C CYS A 140 2.03 2.98 1.18
N HIS A 141 0.75 2.69 0.92
CA HIS A 141 0.30 1.92 -0.25
C HIS A 141 0.13 2.78 -1.51
N ASN A 142 1.19 3.47 -1.91
CA ASN A 142 1.26 4.22 -3.17
C ASN A 142 2.60 4.00 -3.91
N SER A 143 2.72 4.47 -5.15
CA SER A 143 3.92 4.26 -6.01
C SER A 143 5.18 5.06 -5.63
N ARG A 144 5.13 5.94 -4.63
CA ARG A 144 6.26 6.63 -3.95
C ARG A 144 7.16 7.54 -4.78
N ARG A 145 6.91 7.72 -6.07
CA ARG A 145 7.89 8.28 -7.02
C ARG A 145 7.47 9.56 -7.73
N GLY A 146 6.52 10.31 -7.16
CA GLY A 146 5.86 11.40 -7.86
C GLY A 146 4.97 10.87 -8.99
N LEU A 147 4.45 11.77 -9.81
CA LEU A 147 3.51 11.41 -10.86
C LEU A 147 4.15 10.47 -11.91
N ARG A 148 3.41 9.44 -12.34
CA ARG A 148 3.84 8.42 -13.31
C ARG A 148 2.74 8.19 -14.36
N ASN A 149 2.64 9.11 -15.32
CA ASN A 149 1.64 9.06 -16.40
C ASN A 149 2.21 9.62 -17.71
N ASP A 150 1.43 9.55 -18.78
CA ASP A 150 1.86 9.95 -20.14
C ASP A 150 2.40 11.39 -20.18
N ALA A 151 1.81 12.31 -19.40
CA ALA A 151 2.26 13.69 -19.34
C ALA A 151 3.66 13.84 -18.74
N MET A 152 4.06 12.91 -17.87
CA MET A 152 5.38 12.89 -17.21
C MET A 152 6.40 12.03 -17.95
N PHE A 153 5.99 11.29 -18.99
CA PHE A 153 6.86 10.33 -19.67
C PHE A 153 8.13 10.97 -20.21
N ALA A 154 8.05 12.14 -20.86
CA ALA A 154 9.22 12.82 -21.41
C ALA A 154 10.25 13.19 -20.34
N ASP A 155 9.78 13.59 -19.15
CA ASP A 155 10.64 13.95 -18.03
C ASP A 155 11.29 12.70 -17.40
N ILE A 156 10.56 11.60 -17.35
CA ILE A 156 11.03 10.33 -16.77
C ILE A 156 11.98 9.59 -17.71
N ALA A 157 11.69 9.57 -19.01
CA ALA A 157 12.37 8.78 -20.04
C ALA A 157 13.86 9.13 -20.17
N THR A 158 14.26 10.33 -19.77
CA THR A 158 15.65 10.81 -19.82
C THR A 158 16.44 10.56 -18.54
N THR A 159 15.81 9.96 -17.53
CA THR A 159 16.41 9.70 -16.22
C THR A 159 16.58 8.20 -15.98
N SER A 160 17.25 7.83 -14.89
CA SER A 160 17.35 6.43 -14.44
C SER A 160 16.00 5.83 -14.02
N GLU A 161 14.96 6.65 -13.90
CA GLU A 161 13.60 6.22 -13.56
C GLU A 161 12.92 5.46 -14.70
N ALA A 162 13.33 5.71 -15.96
CA ALA A 162 12.78 5.03 -17.14
C ALA A 162 12.95 3.51 -17.09
N ALA A 163 14.01 3.03 -16.44
CA ALA A 163 14.34 1.60 -16.32
C ALA A 163 13.79 0.96 -15.04
N ARG A 164 13.06 1.69 -14.19
CA ARG A 164 12.55 1.17 -12.93
C ARG A 164 11.10 0.73 -13.10
N ALA A 165 10.81 -0.51 -12.73
CA ALA A 165 9.44 -0.97 -12.61
C ALA A 165 8.68 -0.14 -11.55
N PRO A 166 7.36 0.07 -11.72
CA PRO A 166 6.52 0.67 -10.70
C PRO A 166 6.70 -0.06 -9.37
N HIS A 167 6.70 0.68 -8.27
CA HIS A 167 6.70 0.07 -6.95
C HIS A 167 5.43 -0.80 -6.78
N GLY A 168 5.55 -2.00 -6.22
CA GLY A 168 4.43 -2.95 -6.10
C GLY A 168 3.27 -2.47 -5.22
N SER A 169 3.43 -1.35 -4.53
CA SER A 169 2.42 -0.75 -3.64
C SER A 169 1.53 0.26 -4.35
N ALA A 170 1.05 -0.02 -5.56
CA ALA A 170 0.29 0.94 -6.37
C ALA A 170 -1.23 0.94 -6.07
N GLN A 171 -1.68 0.40 -4.94
CA GLN A 171 -3.11 0.22 -4.66
C GLN A 171 -3.86 1.56 -4.63
N THR A 172 -3.28 2.59 -4.01
CA THR A 172 -3.89 3.93 -3.97
C THR A 172 -3.94 4.56 -5.35
N ASP A 173 -2.86 4.43 -6.12
CA ASP A 173 -2.76 4.94 -7.49
C ASP A 173 -3.91 4.38 -8.34
N VAL A 174 -4.10 3.06 -8.34
CA VAL A 174 -5.19 2.39 -9.06
C VAL A 174 -6.56 2.84 -8.55
N LEU A 175 -6.77 2.85 -7.23
CA LEU A 175 -8.06 3.21 -6.64
C LEU A 175 -8.46 4.66 -6.96
N MET A 176 -7.48 5.57 -7.00
CA MET A 176 -7.70 6.98 -7.27
C MET A 176 -7.61 7.35 -8.76
N GLY A 177 -7.28 6.38 -9.62
CA GLY A 177 -7.14 6.59 -11.06
C GLY A 177 -5.92 7.42 -11.43
N GLU A 178 -4.85 7.32 -10.65
CA GLU A 178 -3.62 8.08 -10.81
C GLU A 178 -2.47 7.16 -11.26
N ASN A 179 -1.39 7.78 -11.75
CA ASN A 179 -0.12 7.11 -12.00
C ASN A 179 -0.19 5.86 -12.88
N ALA A 180 -0.97 5.94 -13.95
CA ALA A 180 -1.03 4.96 -15.02
C ALA A 180 -0.67 5.61 -16.36
N PHE A 181 -0.05 4.83 -17.25
CA PHE A 181 0.24 5.20 -18.62
C PHE A 181 -0.87 4.72 -19.56
N PHE A 182 -1.04 5.39 -20.69
CA PHE A 182 -1.99 5.06 -21.76
C PHE A 182 -3.47 5.13 -21.38
N VAL A 183 -3.79 5.71 -20.23
CA VAL A 183 -5.15 5.93 -19.75
C VAL A 183 -5.33 7.37 -19.30
N ASN A 184 -6.58 7.84 -19.28
CA ASN A 184 -6.88 9.14 -18.72
C ASN A 184 -6.82 9.08 -17.18
N VAL A 185 -5.88 9.80 -16.59
CA VAL A 185 -5.71 9.88 -15.14
C VAL A 185 -6.72 10.84 -14.48
N GLY A 186 -6.93 10.67 -13.17
CA GLY A 186 -7.88 11.44 -12.35
C GLY A 186 -9.30 10.86 -12.31
N VAL A 187 -9.56 9.75 -13.01
CA VAL A 187 -10.85 9.04 -12.97
C VAL A 187 -10.80 7.99 -11.87
N ARG A 188 -11.36 8.34 -10.71
CA ARG A 188 -11.39 7.45 -9.54
C ARG A 188 -12.20 6.18 -9.78
N GLY A 189 -11.75 5.06 -9.21
CA GLY A 189 -12.52 3.83 -9.14
C GLY A 189 -13.78 3.99 -8.26
N PRO A 190 -14.89 3.29 -8.55
CA PRO A 190 -16.12 3.42 -7.77
C PRO A 190 -15.96 3.11 -6.27
N HIS A 191 -15.13 2.13 -5.92
CA HIS A 191 -14.88 1.77 -4.52
C HIS A 191 -14.10 2.85 -3.73
N SER A 192 -13.50 3.82 -4.42
CA SER A 192 -12.89 4.96 -3.73
C SER A 192 -13.92 5.90 -3.09
N PHE A 193 -15.21 5.77 -3.44
CA PHE A 193 -16.31 6.56 -2.87
C PHE A 193 -17.02 5.84 -1.73
N VAL A 194 -16.62 4.61 -1.40
CA VAL A 194 -17.09 3.91 -0.20
C VAL A 194 -16.51 4.61 1.03
N GLU A 195 -17.34 4.82 2.04
CA GLU A 195 -16.94 5.46 3.31
C GLU A 195 -15.75 4.72 3.92
N ASP A 196 -14.69 5.43 4.28
CA ASP A 196 -13.42 4.89 4.82
C ASP A 196 -12.61 3.98 3.88
N THR A 197 -13.01 3.84 2.62
CA THR A 197 -12.26 3.21 1.51
C THR A 197 -11.65 1.85 1.85
N CYS A 198 -10.34 1.79 2.10
CA CYS A 198 -9.63 0.54 2.39
C CYS A 198 -10.15 -0.14 3.66
N VAL A 199 -10.49 0.67 4.68
CA VAL A 199 -10.88 0.17 6.00
C VAL A 199 -12.21 -0.58 5.94
N THR A 200 -13.12 -0.17 5.07
CA THR A 200 -14.42 -0.83 4.89
C THR A 200 -14.23 -2.30 4.59
N CYS A 201 -13.52 -2.65 3.52
CA CYS A 201 -13.41 -4.05 3.10
C CYS A 201 -12.37 -4.81 3.92
N HIS A 202 -11.23 -4.19 4.22
CA HIS A 202 -10.09 -4.89 4.83
C HIS A 202 -10.19 -5.00 6.36
N MET A 203 -11.08 -4.24 7.01
CA MET A 203 -11.17 -4.22 8.47
C MET A 203 -12.59 -4.25 9.03
N GLU A 204 -13.54 -3.50 8.48
CA GLU A 204 -14.87 -3.35 9.10
C GLU A 204 -15.86 -4.42 8.63
N ALA A 205 -15.98 -4.58 7.33
CA ALA A 205 -16.88 -5.50 6.65
C ALA A 205 -16.34 -6.93 6.73
N THR A 206 -15.04 -7.14 6.50
CA THR A 206 -14.44 -8.47 6.69
C THR A 206 -14.35 -8.79 8.18
N PRO A 207 -15.02 -9.85 8.66
CA PRO A 207 -14.98 -10.20 10.06
C PRO A 207 -13.58 -10.72 10.46
N PRO A 208 -13.13 -10.46 11.70
CA PRO A 208 -11.93 -11.10 12.22
C PRO A 208 -12.09 -12.63 12.31
N PRO A 209 -10.98 -13.40 12.35
CA PRO A 209 -11.03 -14.84 12.54
C PRO A 209 -11.78 -15.22 13.82
N ASP A 210 -12.69 -16.19 13.73
CA ASP A 210 -13.53 -16.69 14.83
C ASP A 210 -12.70 -17.27 15.99
N VAL A 211 -11.60 -17.95 15.67
CA VAL A 211 -10.61 -18.48 16.63
C VAL A 211 -9.86 -17.38 17.40
N LEU A 212 -9.99 -16.13 16.98
CA LEU A 212 -9.41 -14.96 17.66
C LEU A 212 -10.48 -13.99 18.17
N SER A 213 -11.71 -14.04 17.67
CA SER A 213 -12.73 -13.06 18.02
C SER A 213 -14.07 -13.71 18.35
N TYR A 214 -14.51 -13.53 19.60
CA TYR A 214 -15.79 -14.03 20.08
C TYR A 214 -16.94 -13.39 19.28
N ASN A 215 -17.80 -14.23 18.68
CA ASN A 215 -18.85 -13.83 17.75
C ASN A 215 -18.35 -12.90 16.61
N GLN A 216 -17.08 -13.03 16.22
CA GLN A 216 -16.45 -12.19 15.21
C GLN A 216 -16.58 -10.67 15.48
N GLY A 217 -16.59 -10.28 16.76
CA GLY A 217 -16.79 -8.89 17.17
C GLY A 217 -15.66 -7.93 16.79
N GLY A 218 -16.06 -6.73 16.34
CA GLY A 218 -15.21 -5.57 16.03
C GLY A 218 -14.32 -5.73 14.79
N THR A 219 -13.44 -4.77 14.53
CA THR A 219 -12.67 -4.63 13.28
C THR A 219 -11.51 -5.62 13.07
N ASN A 220 -11.47 -6.29 11.93
CA ASN A 220 -10.39 -7.18 11.53
C ASN A 220 -9.03 -6.47 11.39
N HIS A 221 -8.06 -6.84 12.23
CA HIS A 221 -6.68 -6.35 12.17
C HIS A 221 -5.71 -7.33 11.49
N THR A 222 -6.23 -8.35 10.79
CA THR A 222 -5.40 -9.11 9.85
C THR A 222 -5.22 -8.36 8.53
N PHE A 223 -6.07 -7.35 8.26
CA PHE A 223 -6.13 -6.52 7.05
C PHE A 223 -6.42 -7.29 5.76
N PHE A 224 -6.70 -8.59 5.84
CA PHE A 224 -7.20 -9.35 4.70
C PHE A 224 -8.67 -9.01 4.46
N ALA A 225 -9.04 -8.82 3.20
CA ALA A 225 -10.42 -8.79 2.78
C ALA A 225 -10.90 -10.23 2.53
N SER A 226 -12.10 -10.57 2.99
CA SER A 226 -12.72 -11.86 2.67
C SER A 226 -13.04 -11.93 1.16
N PRO A 227 -12.78 -13.06 0.48
CA PRO A 227 -13.19 -13.25 -0.91
C PRO A 227 -14.68 -13.02 -1.18
N ASP A 228 -15.52 -13.28 -0.17
CA ASP A 228 -16.97 -13.17 -0.27
C ASP A 228 -17.49 -11.77 0.10
N ILE A 229 -16.60 -10.84 0.50
CA ILE A 229 -17.03 -9.57 1.10
C ILE A 229 -17.83 -8.68 0.16
N CYS A 230 -17.59 -8.85 -1.15
CA CYS A 230 -18.29 -8.11 -2.20
C CYS A 230 -19.81 -8.29 -2.11
N SER A 231 -20.27 -9.45 -1.64
CA SER A 231 -21.69 -9.79 -1.51
C SER A 231 -22.45 -8.98 -0.46
N GLU A 232 -21.76 -8.22 0.41
CA GLU A 232 -22.42 -7.31 1.35
C GLU A 232 -23.05 -6.09 0.64
N CYS A 233 -22.51 -5.69 -0.51
CA CYS A 233 -22.98 -4.54 -1.30
C CYS A 233 -23.43 -4.90 -2.72
N HIS A 234 -22.91 -6.01 -3.26
CA HIS A 234 -23.24 -6.52 -4.59
C HIS A 234 -24.07 -7.80 -4.49
N SER A 235 -24.57 -8.31 -5.63
CA SER A 235 -25.22 -9.62 -5.66
C SER A 235 -24.25 -10.72 -5.24
N GLU A 236 -24.75 -11.79 -4.62
CA GLU A 236 -23.97 -12.97 -4.20
C GLU A 236 -23.15 -13.65 -5.32
N ILE A 237 -23.45 -13.34 -6.59
CA ILE A 237 -22.68 -13.83 -7.75
C ILE A 237 -21.32 -13.12 -7.88
N VAL A 238 -21.15 -11.95 -7.26
CA VAL A 238 -19.90 -11.18 -7.33
C VAL A 238 -19.05 -11.53 -6.12
N ASP A 239 -17.98 -12.29 -6.37
CA ASP A 239 -16.94 -12.65 -5.40
C ASP A 239 -15.54 -12.35 -5.98
N ALA A 240 -14.50 -12.58 -5.17
CA ALA A 240 -13.12 -12.34 -5.60
C ALA A 240 -12.69 -13.24 -6.77
N ASP A 241 -13.19 -14.48 -6.88
CA ASP A 241 -12.81 -15.41 -7.96
C ASP A 241 -13.38 -14.97 -9.31
N VAL A 242 -14.61 -14.46 -9.32
CA VAL A 242 -15.23 -13.86 -10.51
C VAL A 242 -14.46 -12.61 -10.94
N LEU A 243 -14.10 -11.74 -9.99
CA LEU A 243 -13.32 -10.54 -10.30
C LEU A 243 -11.93 -10.88 -10.80
N GLN A 244 -11.23 -11.81 -10.16
CA GLN A 244 -9.89 -12.23 -10.58
C GLN A 244 -9.92 -12.80 -12.00
N ARG A 245 -10.92 -13.63 -12.32
CA ARG A 245 -11.07 -14.18 -13.68
C ARG A 245 -11.28 -13.09 -14.73
N ILE A 246 -12.13 -12.10 -14.44
CA ILE A 246 -12.35 -10.98 -15.36
C ILE A 246 -11.05 -10.19 -15.56
N VAL A 247 -10.31 -9.93 -14.49
CA VAL A 247 -9.02 -9.23 -14.58
C VAL A 247 -8.01 -10.07 -15.37
N ASP A 248 -7.93 -11.38 -15.13
CA ASP A 248 -7.03 -12.28 -15.84
C ASP A 248 -7.35 -12.33 -17.35
N GLU A 249 -8.63 -12.39 -17.71
CA GLU A 249 -9.09 -12.33 -19.10
C GLU A 249 -8.66 -10.99 -19.77
N ILE A 250 -8.91 -9.86 -19.11
CA ILE A 250 -8.51 -8.54 -19.62
C ILE A 250 -6.98 -8.41 -19.72
N MET A 251 -6.24 -8.94 -18.74
CA MET A 251 -4.77 -8.91 -18.76
C MET A 251 -4.21 -9.78 -19.88
N HIS A 252 -4.87 -10.90 -20.19
CA HIS A 252 -4.51 -11.73 -21.32
C HIS A 252 -4.75 -11.00 -22.65
N ASP A 253 -5.90 -10.33 -22.81
CA ASP A 253 -6.19 -9.52 -23.99
C ASP A 253 -5.15 -8.40 -24.18
N VAL A 254 -4.75 -7.72 -23.10
CA VAL A 254 -3.69 -6.70 -23.14
C VAL A 254 -2.35 -7.30 -23.53
N GLN A 255 -2.01 -8.48 -23.01
CA GLN A 255 -0.78 -9.18 -23.38
C GLN A 255 -0.77 -9.50 -24.89
N GLU A 256 -1.85 -10.06 -25.44
CA GLU A 256 -1.96 -10.37 -26.87
C GLU A 256 -1.80 -9.11 -27.72
N LEU A 257 -2.48 -8.00 -27.35
CA LEU A 257 -2.35 -6.72 -28.06
C LEU A 257 -0.92 -6.18 -28.05
N ILE A 258 -0.19 -6.33 -26.93
CA ILE A 258 1.21 -5.92 -26.83
C ILE A 258 2.08 -6.81 -27.71
N GLU A 259 1.91 -8.12 -27.65
CA GLU A 259 2.67 -9.08 -28.45
C GLU A 259 2.48 -8.85 -29.95
N ASP A 260 1.24 -8.66 -30.41
CA ASP A 260 0.91 -8.36 -31.80
C ASP A 260 1.56 -7.05 -32.25
N SER A 261 1.41 -5.98 -31.45
CA SER A 261 2.02 -4.68 -31.76
C SER A 261 3.55 -4.76 -31.83
N TRP A 262 4.17 -5.56 -30.95
CA TRP A 262 5.60 -5.79 -30.97
C TRP A 262 6.05 -6.56 -32.22
N ARG A 263 5.29 -7.59 -32.63
CA ARG A 263 5.56 -8.35 -33.85
C ARG A 263 5.46 -7.49 -35.10
N ASP A 264 4.45 -6.62 -35.17
CA ASP A 264 4.28 -5.68 -36.28
C ASP A 264 5.48 -4.72 -36.39
N GLU A 265 5.93 -4.16 -35.26
CA GLU A 265 7.09 -3.26 -35.22
C GLU A 265 8.38 -4.01 -35.58
N LEU A 266 8.60 -5.21 -35.04
CA LEU A 266 9.74 -6.06 -35.41
C LEU A 266 9.76 -6.35 -36.91
N THR A 267 8.61 -6.73 -37.47
CA THR A 267 8.46 -7.01 -38.90
C THR A 267 8.84 -5.78 -39.74
N ALA A 268 8.37 -4.60 -39.35
CA ALA A 268 8.70 -3.35 -40.03
C ALA A 268 10.19 -3.02 -39.95
N LEU A 269 10.82 -3.18 -38.78
CA LEU A 269 12.25 -2.93 -38.59
C LEU A 269 13.12 -3.89 -39.40
N ILE A 270 12.78 -5.18 -39.42
CA ILE A 270 13.48 -6.21 -40.19
C ILE A 270 13.31 -5.96 -41.70
N ALA A 271 12.10 -5.64 -42.16
CA ALA A 271 11.84 -5.31 -43.56
C ALA A 271 12.61 -4.06 -44.03
N ALA A 272 12.90 -3.14 -43.11
CA ALA A 272 13.78 -1.98 -43.36
C ALA A 272 15.29 -2.33 -43.37
N GLY A 273 15.65 -3.60 -43.19
CA GLY A 273 17.02 -4.10 -43.21
C GLY A 273 17.75 -4.01 -41.87
N ASN A 274 17.04 -3.75 -40.77
CA ASN A 274 17.63 -3.79 -39.43
C ASN A 274 17.69 -5.23 -38.91
N THR A 275 18.58 -5.48 -37.97
CA THR A 275 18.66 -6.73 -37.21
C THR A 275 18.65 -6.41 -35.72
N ILE A 276 18.09 -7.30 -34.89
CA ILE A 276 17.99 -7.09 -33.44
C ILE A 276 19.00 -7.99 -32.75
N ASP A 277 19.98 -7.38 -32.08
CA ASP A 277 20.96 -8.09 -31.26
C ASP A 277 20.46 -8.21 -29.82
N LEU A 278 20.21 -9.44 -29.37
CA LEU A 278 19.84 -9.76 -27.99
C LEU A 278 21.08 -9.87 -27.08
N ASN A 279 21.92 -8.82 -27.09
CA ASN A 279 23.16 -8.74 -26.32
C ASN A 279 24.08 -9.97 -26.52
N GLY A 280 24.27 -10.39 -27.77
CA GLY A 280 25.13 -11.52 -28.14
C GLY A 280 24.53 -12.90 -27.89
N LYS A 281 23.28 -13.01 -27.42
CA LYS A 281 22.58 -14.30 -27.29
C LYS A 281 22.01 -14.80 -28.61
N ALA A 282 21.50 -13.90 -29.43
CA ALA A 282 20.99 -14.16 -30.77
C ALA A 282 20.95 -12.86 -31.57
N THR A 283 20.95 -12.98 -32.89
CA THR A 283 20.61 -11.90 -33.80
C THR A 283 19.34 -12.30 -34.53
N ILE A 284 18.24 -11.60 -34.23
CA ILE A 284 16.96 -11.80 -34.89
C ILE A 284 17.04 -11.14 -36.26
N THR A 285 16.84 -11.96 -37.30
CA THR A 285 16.81 -11.51 -38.70
C THR A 285 15.48 -11.78 -39.38
N ASP A 286 14.62 -12.58 -38.74
CA ASP A 286 13.24 -12.86 -39.11
C ASP A 286 12.35 -12.71 -37.87
N VAL A 287 11.10 -12.26 -38.04
CA VAL A 287 10.15 -12.07 -36.91
C VAL A 287 9.74 -13.40 -36.26
N ASP A 288 9.95 -14.52 -36.96
CA ASP A 288 9.67 -15.87 -36.50
C ASP A 288 10.89 -16.58 -35.85
N ASP A 289 12.06 -15.93 -35.79
CA ASP A 289 13.28 -16.41 -35.09
C ASP A 289 13.13 -16.38 -33.56
#